data_AF-A0A4D4N5G0-F1
#
_entry.id   AF-A0A4D4N5G0-F1
#
_cell.length_a   1.000
_cell.length_b   1.000
_cell.length_c   1.000
_cell.angle_alpha   90.00
_cell.angle_beta   90.00
_cell.angle_gamma   90.00
#
_symmetry.space_group_name_H-M   'P 1'
#
loop_
_entity.id
_entity.type
_entity.pdbx_description
1 polymer ?
#
loop_
_entity_poly.entity_id
_entity_poly.type
_entity_poly.pdbx_seq_one_letter_code
_entity_poly.pdbx_strand_id
1 'polypeptide(L)'
;MSINYQVGDTLPRLKHTVTTFQLFRYSAVTWNPHRIHFDEPYAREEGHGGLVAHSHLRAALALCHRGSRPQVARDEGCLPPA
;
A
#
# COMPACT_ATOMS: atom_id res chain seq x y z
N MET A 1 -27.05 1.71 -0.12
CA MET A 1 -26.48 1.24 1.16
C MET A 1 -25.45 2.26 1.61
N SER A 2 -25.69 2.99 2.68
CA SER A 2 -24.73 3.95 3.24
C SER A 2 -23.90 3.25 4.31
N ILE A 3 -22.58 3.39 4.28
CA ILE A 3 -21.70 2.99 5.38
C ILE A 3 -21.61 4.20 6.30
N ASN A 4 -21.96 4.04 7.58
CA ASN A 4 -21.82 5.08 8.59
C ASN A 4 -20.48 4.90 9.30
N TYR A 5 -19.55 5.81 9.05
CA TYR A 5 -18.27 5.89 9.77
C TYR A 5 -18.39 6.84 10.95
N GLN A 6 -17.70 6.53 12.04
CA GLN A 6 -17.57 7.36 13.24
C GLN A 6 -16.09 7.63 13.54
N VAL A 7 -15.79 8.75 14.20
CA VAL A 7 -14.44 9.03 14.70
C VAL A 7 -14.06 7.95 15.71
N GLY A 8 -12.89 7.34 15.54
CA GLY A 8 -12.43 6.18 16.32
C GLY A 8 -12.55 4.85 15.57
N ASP A 9 -13.26 4.81 14.44
CA ASP A 9 -13.31 3.60 13.61
C ASP A 9 -11.94 3.28 12.99
N THR A 10 -11.52 2.02 13.12
CA THR A 10 -10.32 1.52 12.44
C THR A 10 -10.63 1.07 11.02
N LEU A 11 -9.85 1.54 10.05
CA LEU A 11 -9.94 1.06 8.69
C LEU A 11 -9.42 -0.39 8.58
N PRO A 12 -10.02 -1.23 7.72
CA PRO A 12 -9.49 -2.55 7.44
C PRO A 12 -8.04 -2.47 6.94
N ARG A 13 -7.20 -3.39 7.43
CA ARG A 13 -5.81 -3.48 6.98
C ARG A 13 -5.75 -3.92 5.52
N LEU A 14 -5.21 -3.05 4.66
CA LEU A 14 -4.87 -3.41 3.29
C LEU A 14 -3.64 -4.32 3.26
N LYS A 15 -3.81 -5.51 2.67
CA LYS A 15 -2.70 -6.39 2.26
C LYS A 15 -2.68 -6.47 0.74
N HIS A 16 -1.57 -6.06 0.13
CA HIS A 16 -1.40 -6.12 -1.32
C HIS A 16 0.02 -6.58 -1.65
N THR A 17 0.13 -7.65 -2.44
CA THR A 17 1.42 -8.14 -2.96
C THR A 17 1.68 -7.49 -4.31
N VAL A 18 2.73 -6.69 -4.40
CA VAL A 18 3.12 -6.03 -5.65
C VAL A 18 3.86 -7.02 -6.54
N THR A 19 3.46 -7.11 -7.80
CA THR A 19 4.12 -7.97 -8.80
C THR A 19 5.13 -7.19 -9.64
N THR A 20 6.09 -7.89 -10.25
CA THR A 20 7.07 -7.28 -11.17
C THR A 20 6.38 -6.59 -12.36
N PHE A 21 5.31 -7.18 -12.89
CA PHE A 21 4.48 -6.54 -13.92
C PHE A 21 3.82 -5.25 -13.45
N GLN A 22 3.37 -5.18 -12.20
CA GLN A 22 2.80 -3.96 -11.63
C GLN A 22 3.88 -2.88 -11.50
N LEU A 23 5.09 -3.23 -11.09
CA LEU A 23 6.22 -2.28 -11.03
C LEU A 23 6.58 -1.74 -12.41
N PHE A 24 6.72 -2.61 -13.41
CA PHE A 24 7.01 -2.20 -14.79
C PHE A 24 5.92 -1.27 -15.35
N ARG A 25 4.64 -1.66 -15.24
CA ARG A 25 3.51 -0.85 -15.73
C ARG A 25 3.40 0.49 -15.01
N TYR A 26 3.64 0.51 -13.70
CA TYR A 26 3.61 1.74 -12.93
C TYR A 26 4.74 2.68 -13.37
N SER A 27 5.95 2.15 -13.59
CA SER A 27 7.08 2.92 -14.14
C SER A 27 6.70 3.60 -15.47
N ALA A 28 6.03 2.87 -16.36
CA ALA A 28 5.60 3.38 -17.66
C ALA A 28 4.52 4.47 -17.55
N VAL A 29 3.47 4.25 -16.76
CA VAL A 29 2.34 5.20 -16.65
C VAL A 29 2.68 6.48 -15.88
N THR A 30 3.71 6.44 -15.02
CA THR A 30 4.16 7.61 -14.27
C THR A 30 5.39 8.27 -14.87
N TRP A 31 5.88 7.81 -16.03
CA TRP A 31 7.14 8.26 -16.63
C TRP A 31 8.30 8.25 -15.61
N ASN A 32 8.38 7.20 -14.80
CA ASN A 32 9.44 7.01 -13.82
C ASN A 32 10.25 5.74 -14.17
N PRO A 33 11.19 5.81 -15.13
CA PRO A 33 11.91 4.65 -15.62
C PRO A 33 13.14 4.31 -14.77
N HIS A 34 13.13 4.59 -13.46
CA HIS A 34 14.26 4.21 -12.61
C HIS A 34 14.40 2.69 -12.55
N ARG A 35 15.56 2.18 -12.95
CA ARG A 35 15.78 0.75 -13.24
C ARG A 35 15.60 -0.16 -12.02
N ILE A 36 15.78 0.36 -10.79
CA ILE A 36 15.55 -0.41 -9.55
C ILE A 36 14.12 -0.98 -9.44
N HIS A 37 13.16 -0.47 -10.22
CA HIS A 37 11.77 -0.92 -10.20
C HIS A 37 11.48 -2.10 -11.14
N PHE A 38 12.29 -2.36 -12.17
CA PHE A 38 12.00 -3.38 -13.18
C PHE A 38 13.22 -4.19 -13.67
N ASP A 39 14.43 -3.81 -13.26
CA ASP A 39 15.70 -4.46 -13.60
C ASP A 39 16.37 -4.97 -12.32
N GLU A 40 16.23 -6.27 -12.05
CA GLU A 40 16.68 -6.87 -10.80
C GLU A 40 18.22 -6.92 -10.67
N PRO A 41 19.00 -7.29 -11.71
CA PRO A 41 20.45 -7.14 -11.68
C PRO A 41 20.89 -5.72 -11.31
N TYR A 42 20.33 -4.70 -11.97
CA TYR A 42 20.67 -3.30 -11.67
C TYR A 42 20.28 -2.91 -10.24
N ALA A 43 19.11 -3.34 -9.77
CA ALA A 43 18.70 -3.06 -8.38
C ALA A 43 19.70 -3.62 -7.36
N ARG A 44 20.28 -4.79 -7.63
CA ARG A 44 21.33 -5.39 -6.78
C ARG A 44 22.66 -4.64 -6.87
N GLU A 45 23.02 -4.15 -8.05
CA GLU A 45 24.21 -3.30 -8.23
C GLU A 45 24.11 -2.00 -7.40
N GLU A 46 22.91 -1.44 -7.28
CA GLU A 46 22.57 -0.29 -6.41
C GLU A 46 22.44 -0.66 -4.91
N GLY A 47 22.71 -1.92 -4.54
CA GLY A 47 22.72 -2.38 -3.15
C GLY A 47 21.34 -2.78 -2.60
N HIS A 48 20.33 -2.97 -3.44
CA HIS A 48 19.03 -3.49 -3.01
C HIS A 48 18.99 -5.03 -3.01
N GLY A 49 18.15 -5.62 -2.16
CA GLY A 49 17.94 -7.08 -2.11
C GLY A 49 17.20 -7.67 -3.34
N GLY A 50 16.71 -6.81 -4.24
CA GLY A 50 15.90 -7.13 -5.40
C GLY A 50 15.15 -5.88 -5.87
N LEU A 51 14.11 -6.06 -6.69
CA LEU A 51 13.29 -4.95 -7.17
C LEU A 51 12.64 -4.16 -6.03
N VAL A 52 12.66 -2.84 -6.14
CA VAL A 52 12.11 -1.92 -5.14
C VAL A 52 10.75 -1.40 -5.61
N ALA A 53 9.77 -1.34 -4.71
CA ALA A 53 8.47 -0.76 -5.01
C ALA A 53 8.49 0.78 -4.93
N HIS A 54 7.77 1.44 -5.85
CA HIS A 54 7.60 2.89 -5.80
C HIS A 54 6.85 3.32 -4.53
N SER A 55 7.33 4.36 -3.86
CA SER A 55 6.62 5.01 -2.75
C SER A 55 5.23 5.50 -3.18
N HIS A 56 5.12 6.07 -4.39
CA HIS A 56 3.86 6.57 -4.94
C HIS A 56 2.88 5.45 -5.31
N LEU A 57 3.37 4.27 -5.73
CA LEU A 57 2.53 3.10 -5.94
C LEU A 57 1.88 2.67 -4.61
N ARG A 58 2.64 2.70 -3.51
CA ARG A 58 2.11 2.40 -2.18
C ARG A 58 1.00 3.37 -1.77
N ALA A 59 1.18 4.67 -2.03
CA ALA A 59 0.15 5.68 -1.78
C ALA A 59 -1.09 5.47 -2.67
N ALA A 60 -0.90 5.19 -3.95
CA ALA A 60 -1.99 4.92 -4.89
C ALA A 60 -2.82 3.69 -4.46
N LEU A 61 -2.17 2.63 -3.99
CA LEU A 61 -2.86 1.44 -3.46
C LEU A 61 -3.66 1.74 -2.20
N ALA A 62 -3.15 2.60 -1.31
CA ALA A 62 -3.86 3.02 -0.10
C ALA A 62 -5.11 3.85 -0.43
N LEU A 63 -5.03 4.76 -1.41
CA LEU A 63 -6.16 5.59 -1.84
C LEU A 63 -7.21 4.82 -2.64
N CYS A 64 -6.76 3.94 -3.54
CA CYS A 64 -7.63 3.16 -4.42
C CYS A 64 -8.16 1.88 -3.76
N HIS A 65 -7.91 1.68 -2.46
CA HIS A 65 -8.42 0.52 -1.75
C HIS A 65 -9.95 0.54 -1.71
N ARG A 66 -10.58 -0.21 -2.62
CA ARG A 66 -11.98 -0.61 -2.48
C ARG A 66 -12.05 -1.68 -1.41
N GLY A 67 -12.18 -1.24 -0.15
CA GLY A 67 -12.27 -2.12 1.00
C GLY A 67 -13.30 -3.23 0.80
N SER A 68 -12.89 -4.48 1.02
CA SER A 68 -13.83 -5.49 1.49
C SER A 68 -14.44 -4.96 2.79
N ARG A 69 -15.77 -5.11 2.94
CA ARG A 69 -16.61 -4.44 3.95
C ARG A 69 -15.90 -4.22 5.29
N PRO A 70 -15.97 -3.03 5.89
CA PRO A 70 -15.47 -2.82 7.23
C PRO A 70 -16.23 -3.73 8.20
N GLN A 71 -15.52 -4.63 8.87
CA GLN A 71 -15.92 -5.10 10.19
C GLN A 71 -15.48 -4.01 11.16
N VAL A 72 -16.43 -3.17 11.58
CA VAL A 72 -16.19 -2.21 12.66
C VAL A 72 -15.97 -3.03 13.93
N ALA A 73 -14.71 -3.21 14.30
CA ALA A 73 -14.35 -3.69 15.63
C ALA A 73 -14.37 -2.48 16.56
N ARG A 74 -15.28 -2.48 17.54
CA ARG A 74 -15.29 -1.49 18.61
C ARG A 74 -14.25 -1.92 19.62
N ASP A 75 -13.22 -1.12 19.81
CA ASP A 75 -12.29 -1.28 20.93
C ASP A 75 -13.03 -0.81 22.19
N GLU A 76 -13.74 -1.73 22.83
CA GLU A 76 -14.42 -1.50 24.11
C GLU A 76 -13.35 -1.39 25.21
N GLY A 77 -12.76 -0.19 25.35
CA GLY A 77 -12.18 0.28 26.62
C GLY A 77 -10.68 0.12 26.82
N CYS A 78 -9.92 1.16 26.47
CA CYS A 78 -8.73 1.56 27.22
C CYS A 78 -9.04 2.91 27.89
N LEU A 79 -9.56 2.86 29.12
CA LEU A 79 -9.70 4.06 29.97
C LEU A 79 -8.28 4.54 30.35
N PRO A 80 -7.96 5.84 30.26
CA PRO A 80 -6.65 6.33 30.71
C PRO A 80 -6.48 6.13 32.23
N PRO A 81 -5.27 5.80 32.72
CA PRO A 81 -5.01 5.72 34.15
C PRO A 81 -5.15 7.10 34.80
N ALA A 82 -5.68 7.11 36.03
CA ALA A 82 -5.93 8.29 36.85
C ALA A 82 -4.65 9.02 37.27
#